data_AF-A0A928HMF6-F1
#
_entry.id   AF-A0A928HMF6-F1
#
_cell.length_a   1.000
_cell.length_b   1.000
_cell.length_c   1.000
_cell.angle_alpha   90.00
_cell.angle_beta   90.00
_cell.angle_gamma   90.00
#
_symmetry.space_group_name_H-M   'P 1'
#
loop_
_entity.id
_entity.type
_entity.pdbx_description
1 polymer ?
#
loop_
_entity_poly.entity_id
_entity_poly.type
_entity_poly.pdbx_seq_one_letter_code
_entity_poly.pdbx_strand_id
1 'polypeptide(L)'
;MADYELGYMKPPKSGQFKPGQSGNPKGRPSGSKNIYKLLDDIVNEKIPMTKNGKPVKISKKQAMLLQATNKAVQGDLKALQTLLPVMAEADNKNEELAKAATAIRQDDIEILKQYLKENNNE
;
A
#
# COMPACT_ATOMS: atom_id res chain seq x y z
N MET A 1 -16.67 -53.16 -10.15
CA MET A 1 -15.71 -52.05 -9.92
C MET A 1 -14.40 -52.45 -10.58
N ALA A 2 -14.03 -51.77 -11.67
CA ALA A 2 -12.77 -52.05 -12.34
C ALA A 2 -11.62 -51.54 -11.46
N ASP A 3 -10.72 -52.44 -11.09
CA ASP A 3 -9.52 -52.12 -10.34
C ASP A 3 -8.66 -51.20 -11.21
N TYR A 4 -8.34 -50.01 -10.70
CA TYR A 4 -7.60 -49.02 -11.48
C TYR A 4 -6.13 -49.46 -11.53
N GLU A 5 -5.73 -50.14 -12.60
CA GLU A 5 -4.34 -50.56 -12.81
C GLU A 5 -3.39 -49.37 -12.83
N LEU A 6 -2.50 -49.34 -11.83
CA LEU A 6 -1.41 -48.38 -11.73
C LEU A 6 -0.30 -48.74 -12.73
N GLY A 7 0.29 -47.74 -13.38
CA GLY A 7 1.32 -47.95 -14.39
C GLY A 7 1.85 -46.64 -14.98
N TYR A 8 2.70 -46.74 -16.00
CA TYR A 8 3.24 -45.57 -16.70
C TYR A 8 2.09 -44.70 -17.24
N MET A 9 2.15 -43.39 -16.97
CA MET A 9 1.11 -42.40 -17.31
C MET A 9 -0.27 -42.63 -16.65
N LYS A 10 -0.38 -43.51 -15.64
CA LYS A 10 -1.63 -43.77 -14.90
C LYS A 10 -1.47 -43.41 -13.40
N PRO A 11 -1.50 -42.12 -13.04
CA PRO A 11 -1.34 -41.70 -11.65
C PRO A 11 -2.54 -42.14 -10.80
N PRO A 12 -2.34 -42.54 -9.53
CA PRO A 12 -3.41 -42.99 -8.65
C PRO A 12 -4.48 -41.91 -8.47
N LYS A 13 -5.76 -42.32 -8.51
CA LYS A 13 -6.91 -41.39 -8.40
C LYS A 13 -6.91 -40.57 -7.11
N SER A 14 -6.34 -41.10 -6.01
CA SER A 14 -6.20 -40.39 -4.74
C SER A 14 -5.31 -39.15 -4.81
N GLY A 15 -4.37 -39.09 -5.77
CA GLY A 15 -3.44 -37.97 -5.95
C GLY A 15 -3.76 -37.06 -7.14
N GLN A 16 -4.81 -37.34 -7.91
CA GLN A 16 -5.20 -36.51 -9.05
C GLN A 16 -5.86 -35.20 -8.57
N PHE A 17 -5.43 -34.07 -9.12
CA PHE A 17 -6.10 -32.79 -8.87
C PHE A 17 -7.49 -32.80 -9.51
N LYS A 18 -8.47 -32.19 -8.83
CA LYS A 18 -9.82 -32.05 -9.39
C LYS A 18 -9.77 -31.11 -10.60
N PRO A 19 -10.50 -31.41 -11.70
CA PRO A 19 -10.63 -30.49 -12.83
C PRO A 19 -11.03 -29.09 -12.36
N GLY A 20 -10.31 -28.06 -12.80
CA GLY A 20 -10.54 -26.67 -12.39
C GLY A 20 -9.92 -26.25 -11.04
N GLN A 21 -9.30 -27.18 -10.30
CA GLN A 21 -8.65 -26.89 -9.02
C GLN A 21 -7.14 -27.09 -9.13
N SER A 22 -6.37 -26.00 -9.03
CA SER A 22 -4.91 -26.08 -8.88
C SER A 22 -4.55 -26.75 -7.55
N GLY A 23 -3.53 -27.62 -7.55
CA GLY A 23 -2.93 -28.18 -6.34
C GLY A 23 -2.28 -27.12 -5.43
N ASN A 24 -2.02 -25.93 -5.96
CA ASN A 24 -1.63 -24.75 -5.20
C ASN A 24 -2.65 -23.62 -5.45
N PRO A 25 -3.76 -23.55 -4.68
CA PRO A 25 -4.82 -22.55 -4.87
C PRO A 25 -4.33 -21.10 -4.68
N LYS A 26 -3.29 -20.90 -3.86
CA LYS A 26 -2.67 -19.59 -3.63
C LYS A 26 -1.74 -19.17 -4.78
N GLY A 27 -1.49 -20.08 -5.73
CA GLY A 27 -0.56 -19.85 -6.82
C GLY A 27 0.87 -19.62 -6.35
N ARG A 28 1.73 -19.24 -7.28
CA ARG A 28 3.03 -18.68 -6.95
C ARG A 28 2.79 -17.34 -6.23
N PRO A 29 3.35 -17.10 -5.03
CA PRO A 29 3.19 -15.82 -4.36
C PRO A 29 3.63 -14.68 -5.28
N SER A 30 2.79 -13.65 -5.39
CA SER A 30 3.07 -12.51 -6.25
C SER A 30 4.18 -11.63 -5.65
N GLY A 31 4.99 -11.07 -6.53
CA GLY A 31 6.16 -10.26 -6.17
C GLY A 31 7.44 -11.08 -6.26
N SER A 32 8.10 -10.97 -7.40
CA SER A 32 9.52 -11.27 -7.52
C SER A 32 10.29 -10.50 -6.44
N LYS A 33 11.46 -11.00 -6.06
CA LYS A 33 12.47 -10.29 -5.25
C LYS A 33 13.01 -9.09 -6.04
N ASN A 34 12.12 -8.18 -6.45
CA ASN A 34 12.47 -6.94 -7.11
C ASN A 34 13.09 -6.03 -6.04
N ILE A 35 14.13 -5.29 -6.43
CA ILE A 35 14.82 -4.30 -5.60
C ILE A 35 13.79 -3.36 -4.95
N TYR A 36 12.74 -2.97 -5.66
CA TYR A 36 11.67 -2.13 -5.09
C TYR A 36 10.96 -2.77 -3.90
N LYS A 37 10.60 -4.05 -3.98
CA LYS A 37 9.92 -4.77 -2.89
C LYS A 37 10.85 -4.94 -1.69
N LEU A 38 12.11 -5.29 -1.96
CA LEU A 38 13.12 -5.40 -0.90
C LEU A 38 13.36 -4.05 -0.21
N LEU A 39 13.45 -2.96 -0.99
CA LEU A 39 13.61 -1.62 -0.44
C LEU A 39 12.39 -1.24 0.40
N ASP A 40 11.18 -1.46 -0.10
CA ASP A 40 9.94 -1.15 0.63
C ASP A 40 9.87 -1.91 1.96
N ASP A 41 10.18 -3.21 1.96
CA ASP A 41 10.26 -4.03 3.18
C ASP A 41 11.28 -3.46 4.18
N ILE A 42 12.49 -3.09 3.70
CA ILE A 42 13.56 -2.54 4.53
C ILE A 42 13.15 -1.20 5.13
N VAL A 43 12.60 -0.27 4.35
CA VAL A 43 12.27 1.08 4.84
C VAL A 43 11.05 1.08 5.78
N ASN A 44 10.16 0.10 5.63
CA ASN A 44 8.97 -0.07 6.48
C ASN A 44 9.25 -0.84 7.78
N GLU A 45 10.37 -1.57 7.85
CA GLU A 45 10.80 -2.29 9.05
C GLU A 45 10.84 -1.37 10.28
N LYS A 46 10.32 -1.87 11.41
CA LYS A 46 10.23 -1.12 12.68
C LYS A 46 11.51 -1.29 13.50
N ILE A 47 12.09 -0.16 13.92
CA ILE A 47 13.24 -0.09 14.81
C ILE A 47 12.86 0.54 16.16
N PRO A 48 13.49 0.12 17.28
CA PRO A 48 13.31 0.76 18.56
C PRO A 48 14.00 2.13 18.58
N MET A 49 13.32 3.15 19.13
CA MET A 49 13.85 4.49 19.33
C MET A 49 13.30 5.07 20.63
N THR A 50 14.09 5.84 21.36
CA THR A 50 13.62 6.54 22.57
C THR A 50 13.16 7.95 22.19
N LYS A 51 11.91 8.29 22.51
CA LYS A 51 11.35 9.65 22.34
C LYS A 51 10.86 10.15 23.69
N ASN A 52 11.39 11.27 24.17
CA ASN A 52 11.03 11.88 25.47
C ASN A 52 11.12 10.87 26.63
N GLY A 53 12.18 10.06 26.67
CA GLY A 53 12.40 9.04 27.70
C GLY A 53 11.51 7.79 27.58
N LYS A 54 10.60 7.71 26.61
CA LYS A 54 9.75 6.53 26.37
C LYS A 54 10.25 5.73 25.16
N PRO A 55 10.33 4.39 25.25
CA PRO A 55 10.64 3.54 24.11
C PRO A 55 9.47 3.51 23.13
N VAL A 56 9.73 3.81 21.86
CA VAL A 56 8.75 3.82 20.77
C VAL A 56 9.33 3.02 19.60
N LYS A 57 8.48 2.31 18.85
CA LYS A 57 8.87 1.65 17.60
C LYS A 57 8.44 2.49 16.41
N ILE A 58 9.41 2.95 15.62
CA ILE A 58 9.16 3.72 14.38
C ILE A 58 9.76 3.00 13.18
N SER A 59 9.29 3.26 11.97
CA SER A 59 9.90 2.65 10.77
C SER A 59 11.24 3.31 10.41
N LYS A 60 12.10 2.60 9.68
CA LYS A 60 13.38 3.18 9.21
C LYS A 60 13.16 4.46 8.39
N LYS A 61 12.15 4.51 7.50
CA LYS A 61 11.82 5.74 6.77
C LYS A 61 11.46 6.92 7.68
N GLN A 62 10.70 6.66 8.76
CA GLN A 62 10.36 7.69 9.75
C GLN A 62 11.61 8.18 10.49
N ALA A 63 12.51 7.26 10.85
CA ALA A 63 13.77 7.60 11.50
C ALA A 63 14.69 8.43 10.59
N MET A 64 14.80 8.08 9.30
CA MET A 64 15.57 8.84 8.31
C MET A 64 15.04 10.27 8.16
N LEU A 65 13.73 10.44 7.99
CA LEU A 65 13.11 11.76 7.90
C LEU A 65 13.34 12.57 9.17
N LEU A 66 13.10 11.98 10.34
CA LEU A 66 13.34 12.65 11.63
C LEU A 66 14.80 13.13 11.75
N GLN A 67 15.76 12.28 11.40
CA GLN A 67 17.17 12.63 11.48
C GLN A 67 17.56 13.72 10.46
N ALA A 68 17.02 13.66 9.24
CA ALA A 68 17.24 14.68 8.22
C ALA A 68 16.66 16.03 8.66
N THR A 69 15.45 16.05 9.21
CA THR A 69 14.81 17.26 9.75
C THR A 69 15.60 17.83 10.92
N ASN A 70 16.07 16.99 11.84
CA ASN A 70 16.90 17.45 12.96
C ASN A 70 18.20 18.13 12.47
N LYS A 71 18.86 17.58 11.44
CA LYS A 71 20.05 18.20 10.84
C LYS A 71 19.73 19.52 10.14
N ALA A 72 18.62 19.58 9.42
CA ALA A 72 18.17 20.81 8.76
C ALA A 72 17.87 21.92 9.78
N VAL A 73 17.19 21.59 10.89
CA VAL A 73 16.93 22.52 11.99
C VAL A 73 18.23 23.00 12.66
N GLN A 74 19.27 22.16 12.69
CA GLN A 74 20.61 22.54 13.16
C GLN A 74 21.41 23.41 12.18
N GLY A 75 20.85 23.72 10.99
CA GLY A 75 21.50 24.59 10.00
C GLY A 75 22.28 23.86 8.89
N ASP A 76 22.13 22.54 8.75
CA ASP A 76 22.72 21.82 7.62
C ASP A 76 22.03 22.21 6.30
N LEU A 77 22.73 23.03 5.50
CA LEU A 77 22.24 23.51 4.21
C LEU A 77 21.93 22.39 3.22
N LYS A 78 22.67 21.26 3.24
CA LYS A 78 22.40 20.12 2.36
C LYS A 78 21.11 19.43 2.78
N ALA A 79 20.90 19.25 4.08
CA ALA A 79 19.64 18.69 4.59
C ALA A 79 18.45 19.58 4.22
N LEU A 80 18.59 20.91 4.35
CA LEU A 80 17.57 21.87 3.90
C LEU A 80 17.29 21.76 2.40
N GLN A 81 18.32 21.74 1.56
CA GLN A 81 18.19 21.58 0.11
C GLN A 81 17.46 20.29 -0.28
N THR A 82 17.68 19.19 0.45
CA THR A 82 16.99 17.92 0.19
C THR A 82 15.54 17.92 0.67
N LEU A 83 15.22 18.61 1.77
CA LEU A 83 13.88 18.57 2.38
C LEU A 83 12.91 19.57 1.77
N LEU A 84 13.37 20.77 1.40
CA LEU A 84 12.48 21.83 0.88
C LEU A 84 11.65 21.38 -0.33
N PRO A 85 12.20 20.70 -1.36
CA PRO A 85 11.41 20.20 -2.49
C PRO A 85 10.36 19.17 -2.07
N VAL A 86 10.72 18.28 -1.14
CA VAL A 86 9.81 17.24 -0.63
C VAL A 86 8.64 17.85 0.14
N MET A 87 8.90 18.90 0.93
CA MET A 87 7.86 19.63 1.66
C MET A 87 6.92 20.35 0.71
N ALA A 88 7.45 21.06 -0.30
CA ALA A 88 6.64 21.73 -1.32
C ALA A 88 5.77 20.73 -2.12
N GLU A 89 6.32 19.58 -2.51
CA GLU A 89 5.55 18.54 -3.21
C GLU A 89 4.45 17.95 -2.31
N ALA A 90 4.72 17.78 -1.01
CA ALA A 90 3.73 17.30 -0.05
C ALA A 90 2.57 18.29 0.13
N ASP A 91 2.86 19.59 0.20
CA ASP A 91 1.85 20.64 0.30
C ASP A 91 0.97 20.68 -0.96
N ASN A 92 1.58 20.61 -2.16
CA ASN A 92 0.85 20.56 -3.42
C ASN A 92 -0.08 19.35 -3.50
N LYS A 93 0.41 18.15 -3.16
CA LYS A 93 -0.42 16.93 -3.14
C LYS A 93 -1.57 17.03 -2.14
N ASN A 94 -1.33 17.62 -0.97
CA ASN A 94 -2.40 17.84 0.01
C ASN A 94 -3.46 18.79 -0.52
N GLU A 95 -3.08 19.85 -1.24
CA GLU A 95 -4.02 20.77 -1.88
C GLU A 95 -4.82 20.09 -3.00
N GLU A 96 -4.17 19.28 -3.85
CA GLU A 96 -4.83 18.48 -4.89
C GLU A 96 -5.84 17.51 -4.28
N LEU A 97 -5.47 16.79 -3.22
CA LEU A 97 -6.36 15.88 -2.50
C LEU A 97 -7.54 16.64 -1.87
N ALA A 98 -7.32 17.83 -1.33
CA ALA A 98 -8.38 18.67 -0.78
C ALA A 98 -9.35 19.16 -1.86
N LYS A 99 -8.84 19.55 -3.04
CA LYS A 99 -9.65 19.91 -4.20
C LYS A 99 -10.48 18.73 -4.69
N ALA A 100 -9.86 17.56 -4.84
CA ALA A 100 -10.55 16.33 -5.23
C ALA A 100 -11.67 15.96 -4.24
N ALA A 101 -11.39 16.01 -2.93
CA ALA A 101 -12.39 15.75 -1.89
C ALA A 101 -13.55 16.77 -1.91
N THR A 102 -13.29 18.01 -2.33
CA THR A 102 -14.33 19.05 -2.45
C THR A 102 -15.18 18.85 -3.70
N ALA A 103 -14.55 18.48 -4.82
CA ALA A 103 -15.25 18.13 -6.06
C ALA A 103 -16.19 16.92 -5.85
N ILE A 104 -15.70 15.85 -5.22
CA ILE A 104 -16.53 14.67 -4.90
C ILE A 104 -17.77 15.05 -4.07
N ARG A 105 -17.62 15.92 -3.06
CA ARG A 105 -18.76 16.39 -2.26
C ARG A 105 -19.76 17.22 -3.07
N GLN A 106 -19.28 17.98 -4.05
CA GLN A 106 -20.14 18.76 -4.94
C GLN A 106 -20.95 17.84 -5.86
N ASP A 107 -20.33 16.78 -6.39
CA ASP A 107 -21.01 15.75 -7.19
C ASP A 107 -22.12 15.07 -6.37
N ASP A 108 -21.85 14.73 -5.11
CA ASP A 108 -22.86 14.16 -4.19
C ASP A 108 -24.05 15.11 -3.99
N ILE A 109 -23.81 16.42 -3.85
CA ILE A 109 -24.87 17.43 -3.72
C ILE A 109 -25.70 17.51 -5.01
N GLU A 110 -25.07 17.39 -6.17
CA GLU A 110 -25.76 17.42 -7.46
C GLU A 110 -26.65 16.21 -7.68
N ILE A 111 -26.19 15.02 -7.28
CA ILE A 111 -26.99 13.79 -7.27
C ILE A 111 -28.24 13.96 -6.40
N LEU A 112 -28.08 14.51 -5.18
CA LEU A 112 -29.21 14.75 -4.28
C LEU A 112 -30.20 15.78 -4.83
N LYS A 113 -29.72 16.85 -5.47
CA LYS A 113 -30.58 17.84 -6.13
C LYS A 113 -31.36 17.22 -7.29
N GLN A 114 -30.72 16.37 -8.08
CA GLN A 114 -31.38 15.67 -9.18
C GLN A 114 -32.47 14.74 -8.66
N TYR A 115 -32.18 13.94 -7.63
CA TYR A 115 -33.15 13.06 -6.98
C TYR A 115 -34.37 13.82 -6.43
N LEU A 116 -34.15 14.96 -5.76
CA LEU A 116 -35.24 15.80 -5.24
C LEU A 116 -36.07 16.44 -6.36
N LYS A 117 -35.44 16.79 -7.49
CA LYS A 117 -36.13 17.34 -8.65
C LYS A 117 -37.01 16.28 -9.33
N GLU A 118 -36.55 15.04 -9.39
CA GLU A 118 -37.30 13.93 -9.98
C GLU A 118 -38.50 13.52 -9.10
N ASN A 119 -38.36 13.53 -7.76
CA ASN A 119 -39.44 13.16 -6.83
C ASN A 119 -40.44 14.30 -6.51
N ASN A 120 -40.11 15.56 -6.76
CA ASN A 120 -41.03 16.69 -6.57
C ASN A 120 -41.83 17.05 -7.84
N ASN A 121 -41.65 16.30 -8.94
CA ASN A 121 -42.36 16.49 -10.21
C ASN A 121 -43.48 15.43 -10.45
N GLU A 122 -43.87 14.67 -9.43
CA GLU A 122 -45.13 13.92 -9.34
C GLU A 122 -46.10 14.62 -8.37
#